data_AF-A0A8H5H2A2-F1
#
_entry.id   AF-A0A8H5H2A2-F1
#
_cell.length_a   1.000
_cell.length_b   1.000
_cell.length_c   1.000
_cell.angle_alpha   90.00
_cell.angle_beta   90.00
_cell.angle_gamma   90.00
#
_symmetry.space_group_name_H-M   'P 1'
#
loop_
_entity.id
_entity.type
_entity.pdbx_description
1 polymer ?
#
loop_
_entity_poly.entity_id
_entity_poly.type
_entity_poly.pdbx_seq_one_letter_code
_entity_poly.pdbx_strand_id
1 'polypeptide(L)'
;MGTSLSTSKPLLTNLHEAAFTYPAIDNHAHPLLRAKHRSDLPFEGLISEAEGSALTVDAPHTLACHRATRQLTDLFGLPEGSTWENIKAKRFEFEYADLCRLSFGPTGIQCILIDDGLGIRDIMHDVSWHDQFTHSPSKRVVRIEVVAEEILVELFALLGNSPSTEELAATMALFMVKLENSLKASAKDTIVVAFKSVVCYRSGLAVSPPAVGQEAKSQEDAELLAAFERVYKAHLGSSKIRLQDKALNDSVVRLALEVSAESGKPSEPKPNLIALLCYWYRDTNQFNFTLVSVIIVSRSRYPRPRIYSP
;
A
#
# COMPACT_ATOMS: atom_id res chain seq x y z
N MET A 1 -35.09 -13.24 43.70
CA MET A 1 -34.20 -12.07 43.57
C MET A 1 -33.57 -12.12 42.19
N GLY A 2 -34.12 -11.35 41.25
CA GLY A 2 -33.65 -11.31 39.87
C GLY A 2 -32.51 -10.31 39.72
N THR A 3 -31.34 -10.77 39.31
CA THR A 3 -30.21 -9.93 38.94
C THR A 3 -30.41 -9.41 37.52
N SER A 4 -30.53 -8.09 37.43
CA SER A 4 -30.68 -7.27 36.23
C SER A 4 -29.55 -7.49 35.20
N LEU A 5 -29.92 -7.86 33.98
CA LEU A 5 -29.09 -7.93 32.76
C LEU A 5 -29.08 -6.59 31.99
N SER A 6 -29.16 -5.44 32.68
CA SER A 6 -29.45 -4.15 32.04
C SER A 6 -28.23 -3.34 31.55
N THR A 7 -26.98 -3.83 31.71
CA THR A 7 -25.78 -2.99 31.48
C THR A 7 -25.09 -3.16 30.11
N SER A 8 -25.46 -4.17 29.30
CA SER A 8 -24.81 -4.43 28.00
C SER A 8 -25.37 -3.62 26.83
N LYS A 9 -26.62 -3.15 26.93
CA LYS A 9 -27.33 -2.47 25.83
C LYS A 9 -26.76 -1.08 25.48
N PRO A 10 -26.42 -0.20 26.45
CA PRO A 10 -25.88 1.14 26.15
C PRO A 10 -24.49 1.11 25.51
N LEU A 11 -23.64 0.16 25.92
CA LEU A 11 -22.28 0.04 25.40
C LEU A 11 -22.26 -0.37 23.92
N LEU A 12 -23.17 -1.27 23.52
CA LEU A 12 -23.33 -1.67 22.14
C LEU A 12 -23.90 -0.54 21.26
N THR A 13 -24.78 0.29 21.82
CA THR A 13 -25.29 1.49 21.12
C THR A 13 -24.18 2.51 20.86
N ASN A 14 -23.36 2.82 21.87
CA ASN A 14 -22.26 3.79 21.70
C ASN A 14 -21.18 3.27 20.73
N LEU A 15 -20.87 1.97 20.76
CA LEU A 15 -19.93 1.37 19.81
C LEU A 15 -20.50 1.39 18.39
N HIS A 16 -21.79 1.07 18.22
CA HIS A 16 -22.45 1.15 16.93
C HIS A 16 -22.44 2.58 16.38
N GLU A 17 -22.81 3.56 17.20
CA GLU A 17 -22.77 4.98 16.81
C GLU A 17 -21.35 5.39 16.43
N ALA A 18 -20.35 5.08 17.25
CA ALA A 18 -18.95 5.37 16.92
C ALA A 18 -18.51 4.71 15.60
N ALA A 19 -18.81 3.43 15.39
CA ALA A 19 -18.38 2.67 14.22
C ALA A 19 -19.03 3.13 12.90
N PHE A 20 -20.26 3.62 12.95
CA PHE A 20 -21.03 3.96 11.73
C PHE A 20 -21.20 5.47 11.50
N THR A 21 -20.79 6.34 12.44
CA THR A 21 -20.91 7.80 12.28
C THR A 21 -19.59 8.55 12.30
N TYR A 22 -18.51 7.96 12.84
CA TYR A 22 -17.21 8.64 12.82
C TYR A 22 -16.61 8.59 11.41
N PRO A 23 -15.97 9.69 10.96
CA PRO A 23 -15.30 9.71 9.66
C PRO A 23 -14.20 8.64 9.58
N ALA A 24 -14.14 7.94 8.44
CA ALA A 24 -13.12 6.94 8.18
C ALA A 24 -11.86 7.58 7.56
N ILE A 25 -10.68 7.09 7.90
CA ILE A 25 -9.46 7.36 7.14
C ILE A 25 -9.11 6.09 6.39
N ASP A 26 -9.19 6.13 5.06
CA ASP A 26 -8.73 5.01 4.24
C ASP A 26 -7.20 5.03 4.23
N ASN A 27 -6.61 4.14 5.02
CA ASN A 27 -5.18 4.18 5.32
C ASN A 27 -4.31 3.56 4.21
N HIS A 28 -4.90 2.95 3.19
CA HIS A 28 -4.17 2.44 2.03
C HIS A 28 -5.11 2.17 0.86
N ALA A 29 -5.08 3.05 -0.13
CA ALA A 29 -5.77 2.88 -1.39
C ALA A 29 -4.83 3.13 -2.58
N HIS A 30 -5.38 2.92 -3.78
CA HIS A 30 -4.73 3.25 -5.03
C HIS A 30 -5.53 4.33 -5.77
N PRO A 31 -4.88 5.12 -6.64
CA PRO A 31 -5.58 6.15 -7.37
C PRO A 31 -6.59 5.53 -8.35
N LEU A 32 -7.72 6.22 -8.53
CA LEU A 32 -8.71 5.87 -9.54
C LEU A 32 -8.16 6.05 -10.96
N LEU A 33 -8.67 5.25 -11.90
CA LEU A 33 -8.36 5.40 -13.32
C LEU A 33 -8.84 6.76 -13.83
N ARG A 34 -8.14 7.33 -14.81
CA ARG A 34 -8.64 8.54 -15.50
C ARG A 34 -9.94 8.21 -16.21
N ALA A 35 -10.84 9.18 -16.31
CA ALA A 35 -12.15 9.00 -16.97
C ALA A 35 -12.06 8.32 -18.35
N LYS A 36 -11.06 8.71 -19.16
CA LYS A 36 -10.80 8.12 -20.50
C LYS A 36 -10.37 6.64 -20.48
N HIS A 37 -9.90 6.16 -19.33
CA HIS A 37 -9.39 4.80 -19.10
C HIS A 37 -10.33 3.97 -18.21
N ARG A 38 -11.55 4.45 -17.91
CA ARG A 38 -12.50 3.81 -16.97
C ARG A 38 -12.91 2.37 -17.31
N SER A 39 -12.55 1.89 -18.50
CA SER A 39 -12.87 0.56 -19.04
C SER A 39 -11.62 -0.19 -19.54
N ASP A 40 -10.42 0.35 -19.35
CA ASP A 40 -9.18 -0.25 -19.86
C ASP A 40 -8.78 -1.50 -19.09
N LEU A 41 -9.30 -1.66 -17.87
CA LEU A 41 -9.11 -2.83 -17.02
C LEU A 41 -10.45 -3.54 -16.80
N PRO A 42 -10.47 -4.89 -16.70
CA PRO A 42 -11.65 -5.64 -16.34
C PRO A 42 -12.24 -5.15 -15.01
N PHE A 43 -13.55 -4.95 -14.96
CA PHE A 43 -14.22 -4.44 -13.77
C PHE A 43 -14.14 -5.45 -12.60
N GLU A 44 -13.98 -6.73 -12.93
CA GLU A 44 -13.78 -7.83 -11.99
C GLU A 44 -12.51 -7.67 -11.15
N GLY A 45 -11.54 -6.85 -11.58
CA GLY A 45 -10.37 -6.48 -10.77
C GLY A 45 -10.73 -5.81 -9.44
N LEU A 46 -11.95 -5.29 -9.29
CA LEU A 46 -12.47 -4.76 -8.03
C LEU A 46 -12.71 -5.87 -6.98
N ILE A 47 -13.01 -7.09 -7.41
CA ILE A 47 -13.44 -8.19 -6.54
C ILE A 47 -12.47 -9.37 -6.51
N SER A 48 -11.40 -9.33 -7.31
CA SER A 48 -10.39 -10.39 -7.37
C SER A 48 -9.07 -9.88 -7.93
N GLU A 49 -7.98 -10.42 -7.39
CA GLU A 49 -6.60 -10.24 -7.88
C GLU A 49 -6.21 -11.29 -8.94
N ALA A 50 -7.17 -12.11 -9.39
CA ALA A 50 -6.93 -13.10 -10.43
C ALA A 50 -6.56 -12.43 -11.77
N GLU A 51 -6.02 -13.21 -12.71
CA GLU A 51 -5.72 -12.75 -14.05
C GLU A 51 -6.40 -13.64 -15.11
N GLY A 52 -6.52 -13.14 -16.33
CA GLY A 52 -7.08 -13.89 -17.46
C GLY A 52 -8.51 -14.38 -17.22
N SER A 53 -8.81 -15.62 -17.63
CA SER A 53 -10.14 -16.21 -17.49
C SER A 53 -10.55 -16.41 -16.03
N ALA A 54 -9.60 -16.62 -15.12
CA ALA A 54 -9.92 -16.72 -13.70
C ALA A 54 -10.48 -15.38 -13.16
N LEU A 55 -10.06 -14.26 -13.73
CA LEU A 55 -10.62 -12.94 -13.42
C LEU A 55 -11.98 -12.73 -14.09
N THR A 56 -12.06 -12.94 -15.40
CA THR A 56 -13.23 -12.51 -16.18
C THR A 56 -14.38 -13.49 -16.20
N VAL A 57 -14.11 -14.78 -15.95
CA VAL A 57 -15.10 -15.86 -15.98
C VAL A 57 -15.38 -16.41 -14.59
N ASP A 58 -14.34 -16.72 -13.80
CA ASP A 58 -14.54 -17.40 -12.51
C ASP A 58 -14.83 -16.43 -11.36
N ALA A 59 -14.19 -15.26 -11.33
CA ALA A 59 -14.35 -14.29 -10.24
C ALA A 59 -15.81 -13.81 -10.02
N PRO A 60 -16.64 -13.63 -11.08
CA PRO A 60 -18.07 -13.35 -10.93
C PRO A 60 -18.87 -14.38 -10.11
N HIS A 61 -18.37 -15.62 -10.00
CA HIS A 61 -18.99 -16.69 -9.23
C HIS A 61 -18.48 -16.80 -7.79
N THR A 62 -17.63 -15.87 -7.35
CA THR A 62 -17.10 -15.85 -5.99
C THR A 62 -18.05 -15.16 -5.01
N LEU A 63 -17.93 -15.51 -3.72
CA LEU A 63 -18.68 -14.83 -2.65
C LEU A 63 -18.40 -13.31 -2.62
N ALA A 64 -17.17 -12.89 -2.96
CA ALA A 64 -16.80 -11.48 -3.04
C ALA A 64 -17.65 -10.75 -4.10
N CYS A 65 -17.77 -11.33 -5.31
CA CYS A 65 -18.60 -10.76 -6.37
C CYS A 65 -20.09 -10.77 -6.00
N HIS A 66 -20.61 -11.86 -5.41
CA HIS A 66 -22.00 -11.90 -4.98
C HIS A 66 -22.33 -10.82 -3.93
N ARG A 67 -21.42 -10.59 -2.97
CA ARG A 67 -21.57 -9.51 -1.99
C ARG A 67 -21.51 -8.14 -2.66
N ALA A 68 -20.52 -7.90 -3.51
CA ALA A 68 -20.38 -6.62 -4.22
C ALA A 68 -21.59 -6.33 -5.11
N THR A 69 -22.12 -7.34 -5.80
CA THR A 69 -23.31 -7.23 -6.64
C THR A 69 -24.50 -6.74 -5.82
N ARG A 70 -24.74 -7.31 -4.63
CA ARG A 70 -25.83 -6.88 -3.75
C ARG A 70 -25.64 -5.43 -3.29
N GLN A 71 -24.46 -5.08 -2.80
CA GLN A 71 -24.19 -3.72 -2.31
C GLN A 71 -24.30 -2.66 -3.41
N LEU A 72 -23.82 -2.98 -4.63
CA LEU A 72 -23.90 -2.08 -5.78
C LEU A 72 -25.31 -2.03 -6.39
N THR A 73 -26.10 -3.10 -6.26
CA THR A 73 -27.53 -3.09 -6.65
C THR A 73 -28.27 -2.02 -5.86
N ASP A 74 -28.09 -2.01 -4.54
CA ASP A 74 -28.71 -1.03 -3.66
C ASP A 74 -28.19 0.39 -3.97
N LEU A 75 -26.87 0.55 -4.11
CA LEU A 75 -26.24 1.85 -4.39
C LEU A 75 -26.70 2.46 -5.72
N PHE A 76 -26.87 1.63 -6.76
CA PHE A 76 -27.26 2.09 -8.09
C PHE A 76 -28.79 2.13 -8.31
N GLY A 77 -29.58 1.79 -7.29
CA GLY A 77 -31.04 1.75 -7.38
C GLY A 77 -31.56 0.72 -8.38
N LEU A 78 -30.86 -0.40 -8.52
CA LEU A 78 -31.24 -1.50 -9.40
C LEU A 78 -32.23 -2.44 -8.70
N PRO A 79 -33.09 -3.18 -9.45
CA PRO A 79 -34.03 -4.11 -8.84
C PRO A 79 -33.32 -5.28 -8.15
N GLU A 80 -33.96 -5.84 -7.13
CA GLU A 80 -33.48 -7.04 -6.44
C GLU A 80 -33.27 -8.19 -7.44
N GLY A 81 -32.18 -8.96 -7.26
CA GLY A 81 -31.80 -10.04 -8.18
C GLY A 81 -30.99 -9.58 -9.39
N SER A 82 -30.62 -8.29 -9.48
CA SER A 82 -29.70 -7.79 -10.50
C SER A 82 -28.37 -8.56 -10.52
N THR A 83 -27.86 -8.80 -11.72
CA THR A 83 -26.62 -9.54 -11.97
C THR A 83 -25.41 -8.62 -12.02
N TRP A 84 -24.21 -9.20 -11.98
CA TRP A 84 -22.97 -8.45 -12.18
C TRP A 84 -22.91 -7.72 -13.53
N GLU A 85 -23.48 -8.28 -14.59
CA GLU A 85 -23.60 -7.62 -15.89
C GLU A 85 -24.52 -6.39 -15.82
N ASN A 86 -25.60 -6.45 -15.03
CA ASN A 86 -26.46 -5.29 -14.81
C ASN A 86 -25.70 -4.15 -14.09
N ILE A 87 -24.87 -4.49 -13.09
CA ILE A 87 -23.99 -3.53 -12.42
C ILE A 87 -23.04 -2.88 -13.44
N LYS A 88 -22.37 -3.68 -14.28
CA LYS A 88 -21.44 -3.18 -15.30
C LYS A 88 -22.12 -2.24 -16.28
N ALA A 89 -23.29 -2.61 -16.79
CA ALA A 89 -24.07 -1.78 -17.70
C ALA A 89 -24.49 -0.46 -17.04
N LYS A 90 -25.04 -0.52 -15.82
CA LYS A 90 -25.56 0.65 -15.10
C LYS A 90 -24.51 1.72 -14.86
N ARG A 91 -23.25 1.34 -14.65
CA ARG A 91 -22.13 2.29 -14.50
C ARG A 91 -21.98 3.24 -15.68
N PHE A 92 -22.30 2.80 -16.90
CA PHE A 92 -22.16 3.63 -18.12
C PHE A 92 -23.30 4.64 -18.31
N GLU A 93 -24.36 4.55 -17.52
CA GLU A 93 -25.42 5.57 -17.51
C GLU A 93 -25.00 6.82 -16.74
N PHE A 94 -23.90 6.76 -15.98
CA PHE A 94 -23.37 7.88 -15.21
C PHE A 94 -22.13 8.48 -15.86
N GLU A 95 -22.08 9.82 -15.85
CA GLU A 95 -20.83 10.56 -16.03
C GLU A 95 -19.81 10.13 -14.98
N TYR A 96 -18.54 10.06 -15.38
CA TYR A 96 -17.50 9.42 -14.55
C TYR A 96 -17.36 10.05 -13.16
N ALA A 97 -17.37 11.39 -13.09
CA ALA A 97 -17.27 12.10 -11.82
C ALA A 97 -18.50 11.86 -10.93
N ASP A 98 -19.70 11.75 -11.51
CA ASP A 98 -20.92 11.50 -10.76
C ASP A 98 -20.99 10.07 -10.24
N LEU A 99 -20.48 9.11 -11.02
CA LEU A 99 -20.29 7.73 -10.54
C LEU A 99 -19.34 7.68 -9.33
N CYS A 100 -18.24 8.43 -9.38
CA CYS A 100 -17.33 8.55 -8.24
C CYS A 100 -18.02 9.20 -7.03
N ARG A 101 -18.74 10.32 -7.19
CA ARG A 101 -19.49 10.96 -6.09
C ARG A 101 -20.51 10.03 -5.46
N LEU A 102 -21.27 9.31 -6.29
CA LEU A 102 -22.24 8.32 -5.84
C LEU A 102 -21.57 7.23 -5.00
N SER A 103 -20.39 6.77 -5.43
CA SER A 103 -19.65 5.70 -4.74
C SER A 103 -19.00 6.16 -3.43
N PHE A 104 -18.47 7.40 -3.38
CA PHE A 104 -17.80 7.93 -2.20
C PHE A 104 -18.76 8.48 -1.15
N GLY A 105 -19.88 9.08 -1.56
CA GLY A 105 -20.80 9.80 -0.66
C GLY A 105 -21.22 9.01 0.60
N PRO A 106 -21.68 7.75 0.48
CA PRO A 106 -22.12 6.96 1.63
C PRO A 106 -20.99 6.49 2.56
N THR A 107 -19.72 6.61 2.16
CA THR A 107 -18.59 6.00 2.88
C THR A 107 -18.13 6.80 4.11
N GLY A 108 -18.41 8.10 4.16
CA GLY A 108 -17.92 8.97 5.23
C GLY A 108 -16.40 9.08 5.31
N ILE A 109 -15.67 8.82 4.20
CA ILE A 109 -14.21 8.88 4.18
C ILE A 109 -13.75 10.35 4.31
N GLN A 110 -12.99 10.62 5.37
CA GLN A 110 -12.38 11.91 5.66
C GLN A 110 -11.23 12.23 4.72
N CYS A 111 -10.31 11.27 4.53
CA CYS A 111 -9.16 11.39 3.63
C CYS A 111 -8.65 9.99 3.25
N ILE A 112 -7.88 9.94 2.16
CA ILE A 112 -7.30 8.70 1.61
C ILE A 112 -5.78 8.79 1.65
N LEU A 113 -5.11 7.71 2.06
CA LEU A 113 -3.66 7.56 1.93
C LEU A 113 -3.38 6.70 0.70
N ILE A 114 -2.90 7.34 -0.36
CA ILE A 114 -2.81 6.78 -1.71
C ILE A 114 -1.38 6.31 -1.99
N ASP A 115 -1.22 5.02 -2.26
CA ASP A 115 -0.04 4.45 -2.90
C ASP A 115 -0.17 4.61 -4.43
N ASP A 116 0.55 5.61 -4.96
CA ASP A 116 0.60 5.93 -6.38
C ASP A 116 1.68 5.14 -7.14
N GLY A 117 2.36 4.19 -6.50
CA GLY A 117 3.41 3.37 -7.07
C GLY A 117 2.92 2.13 -7.84
N LEU A 118 1.65 2.09 -8.28
CA LEU A 118 1.21 1.02 -9.17
C LEU A 118 1.78 1.23 -10.58
N GLY A 119 2.16 0.13 -11.24
CA GLY A 119 2.84 0.12 -12.55
C GLY A 119 2.00 0.58 -13.75
N ILE A 120 0.95 1.37 -13.51
CA ILE A 120 -0.01 1.90 -14.48
C ILE A 120 -0.34 3.38 -14.19
N ARG A 121 0.64 4.15 -13.67
CA ARG A 121 0.47 5.56 -13.30
C ARG A 121 -0.10 6.45 -14.42
N ASP A 122 0.26 6.18 -15.67
CA ASP A 122 -0.16 7.01 -16.82
C ASP A 122 -1.68 7.04 -17.04
N ILE A 123 -2.36 5.96 -16.62
CA ILE A 123 -3.81 5.81 -16.75
C ILE A 123 -4.56 6.14 -15.46
N MET A 124 -3.86 6.58 -14.41
CA MET A 124 -4.40 6.89 -13.09
C MET A 124 -4.47 8.40 -12.84
N HIS A 125 -5.42 8.82 -12.00
CA HIS A 125 -5.49 10.19 -11.50
C HIS A 125 -4.40 10.45 -10.44
N ASP A 126 -3.96 11.70 -10.34
CA ASP A 126 -3.02 12.11 -9.31
C ASP A 126 -3.70 12.11 -7.92
N VAL A 127 -2.90 12.10 -6.84
CA VAL A 127 -3.38 12.04 -5.46
C VAL A 127 -4.44 13.10 -5.17
N SER A 128 -4.17 14.37 -5.49
CA SER A 128 -5.05 15.51 -5.19
C SER A 128 -6.39 15.49 -5.94
N TRP A 129 -6.51 14.73 -7.03
CA TRP A 129 -7.78 14.61 -7.75
C TRP A 129 -8.89 14.00 -6.88
N HIS A 130 -8.53 13.17 -5.89
CA HIS A 130 -9.46 12.49 -5.00
C HIS A 130 -10.07 13.42 -3.94
N ASP A 131 -9.48 14.59 -3.73
CA ASP A 131 -9.90 15.56 -2.71
C ASP A 131 -11.31 16.10 -2.98
N GLN A 132 -11.78 16.04 -4.22
CA GLN A 132 -13.15 16.42 -4.58
C GLN A 132 -14.23 15.47 -4.04
N PHE A 133 -13.84 14.29 -3.52
CA PHE A 133 -14.76 13.27 -2.98
C PHE A 133 -14.58 13.04 -1.47
N THR A 134 -13.71 13.81 -0.82
CA THR A 134 -13.35 13.63 0.59
C THR A 134 -13.43 14.97 1.34
N HIS A 135 -13.44 14.93 2.67
CA HIS A 135 -13.55 16.14 3.50
C HIS A 135 -12.18 16.75 3.87
N SER A 136 -11.08 16.08 3.56
CA SER A 136 -9.71 16.54 3.82
C SER A 136 -8.76 16.06 2.74
N PRO A 137 -7.68 16.81 2.47
CA PRO A 137 -6.73 16.45 1.43
C PRO A 137 -6.16 15.04 1.60
N SER A 138 -6.16 14.29 0.52
CA SER A 138 -5.53 12.97 0.40
C SER A 138 -4.02 13.11 0.56
N LYS A 139 -3.40 12.02 1.01
CA LYS A 139 -1.97 11.96 1.30
C LYS A 139 -1.31 10.86 0.49
N ARG A 140 0.00 10.96 0.32
CA ARG A 140 0.80 10.04 -0.47
C ARG A 140 1.47 8.99 0.42
N VAL A 141 1.42 7.75 -0.04
CA VAL A 141 2.19 6.62 0.47
C VAL A 141 3.22 6.24 -0.59
N VAL A 142 4.51 6.31 -0.26
CA VAL A 142 5.58 6.07 -1.24
C VAL A 142 5.93 4.59 -1.29
N ARG A 143 5.78 3.97 -2.46
CA ARG A 143 6.22 2.59 -2.71
C ARG A 143 7.72 2.53 -2.95
N ILE A 144 8.46 1.95 -2.01
CA ILE A 144 9.92 2.04 -1.98
C ILE A 144 10.59 1.26 -3.12
N GLU A 145 9.99 0.16 -3.57
CA GLU A 145 10.54 -0.64 -4.68
C GLU A 145 10.48 0.13 -6.00
N VAL A 146 9.46 0.96 -6.20
CA VAL A 146 9.34 1.78 -7.41
C VAL A 146 10.40 2.87 -7.44
N VAL A 147 10.63 3.54 -6.30
CA VAL A 147 11.72 4.51 -6.18
C VAL A 147 13.07 3.86 -6.48
N ALA A 148 13.30 2.65 -5.95
CA ALA A 148 14.52 1.90 -6.23
C ALA A 148 14.63 1.50 -7.70
N GLU A 149 13.56 0.98 -8.31
CA GLU A 149 13.51 0.57 -9.72
C GLU A 149 13.81 1.75 -10.67
N GLU A 150 13.24 2.93 -10.41
CA GLU A 150 13.50 4.16 -11.18
C GLU A 150 14.99 4.56 -11.13
N ILE A 151 15.59 4.56 -9.93
CA ILE A 151 17.02 4.89 -9.76
C ILE A 151 17.90 3.85 -10.45
N LEU A 152 17.56 2.56 -10.38
CA LEU A 152 18.33 1.51 -11.05
C LEU A 152 18.29 1.67 -12.57
N VAL A 153 17.14 2.01 -13.16
CA VAL A 153 17.01 2.27 -14.61
C VAL A 153 17.93 3.42 -15.02
N GLU A 154 17.93 4.53 -14.28
CA GLU A 154 18.80 5.67 -14.54
C GLU A 154 20.29 5.29 -14.48
N LEU A 155 20.69 4.54 -13.44
CA LEU A 155 22.09 4.17 -13.22
C LEU A 155 22.59 3.14 -14.23
N PHE A 156 21.77 2.15 -14.57
CA PHE A 156 22.14 1.14 -15.55
C PHE A 156 22.25 1.70 -16.97
N ALA A 157 21.47 2.74 -17.30
CA ALA A 157 21.62 3.44 -18.59
C ALA A 157 22.99 4.14 -18.73
N LEU A 158 23.68 4.40 -17.63
CA LEU A 158 25.03 4.97 -17.62
C LEU A 158 26.13 3.90 -17.66
N LEU A 159 25.79 2.63 -17.41
CA LEU A 159 26.73 1.52 -17.52
C LEU A 159 26.85 1.06 -18.98
N GLY A 160 28.06 0.79 -19.43
CA GLY A 160 28.29 0.10 -20.71
C GLY A 160 27.89 -1.38 -20.61
N ASN A 161 27.73 -2.07 -21.75
CA ASN A 161 27.22 -3.45 -21.79
C ASN A 161 28.02 -4.48 -20.97
N SER A 162 29.29 -4.21 -20.70
CA SER A 162 30.20 -5.10 -19.97
C SER A 162 30.99 -4.31 -18.92
N PRO A 163 30.34 -3.87 -17.83
CA PRO A 163 31.03 -3.13 -16.78
C PRO A 163 31.96 -4.06 -16.00
N SER A 164 33.10 -3.52 -15.58
CA SER A 164 33.99 -4.17 -14.63
C SER A 164 33.31 -4.32 -13.25
N THR A 165 33.85 -5.21 -12.41
CA THR A 165 33.40 -5.36 -11.03
C THR A 165 33.53 -4.05 -10.23
N GLU A 166 34.56 -3.25 -10.50
CA GLU A 166 34.80 -1.96 -9.86
C GLU A 166 33.72 -0.93 -10.23
N GLU A 167 33.34 -0.86 -11.52
CA GLU A 167 32.26 0.00 -11.99
C GLU A 167 30.89 -0.40 -11.41
N LEU A 168 30.62 -1.70 -11.31
CA LEU A 168 29.41 -2.22 -10.67
C LEU A 168 29.37 -1.86 -9.18
N ALA A 169 30.48 -2.04 -8.46
CA ALA A 169 30.57 -1.71 -7.04
C ALA A 169 30.38 -0.20 -6.80
N ALA A 170 31.02 0.65 -7.62
CA ALA A 170 30.85 2.10 -7.54
C ALA A 170 29.39 2.52 -7.83
N THR A 171 28.75 1.88 -8.81
CA THR A 171 27.36 2.17 -9.18
C THR A 171 26.38 1.68 -8.11
N MET A 172 26.64 0.54 -7.49
CA MET A 172 25.87 0.04 -6.34
C MET A 172 25.96 0.99 -5.14
N ALA A 173 27.15 1.49 -4.82
CA ALA A 173 27.32 2.48 -3.75
C ALA A 173 26.55 3.77 -4.07
N LEU A 174 26.61 4.24 -5.32
CA LEU A 174 25.86 5.39 -5.78
C LEU A 174 24.33 5.16 -5.72
N PHE A 175 23.87 3.96 -6.04
CA PHE A 175 22.47 3.55 -5.90
C PHE A 175 21.98 3.71 -4.46
N MET A 176 22.72 3.18 -3.48
CA MET A 176 22.34 3.28 -2.06
C MET A 176 22.25 4.73 -1.60
N VAL A 177 23.23 5.57 -1.98
CA VAL A 177 23.22 7.01 -1.67
C VAL A 177 22.04 7.74 -2.33
N LYS A 178 21.75 7.46 -3.61
CA LYS A 178 20.61 8.07 -4.32
C LYS A 178 19.28 7.65 -3.72
N LEU A 179 19.14 6.37 -3.37
CA LEU A 179 17.94 5.84 -2.75
C LEU A 179 17.70 6.48 -1.39
N GLU A 180 18.73 6.54 -0.53
CA GLU A 180 18.63 7.18 0.78
C GLU A 180 18.19 8.64 0.64
N ASN A 181 18.83 9.40 -0.25
CA ASN A 181 18.48 10.80 -0.50
C ASN A 181 17.05 10.97 -1.02
N SER A 182 16.60 10.10 -1.94
CA SER A 182 15.23 10.13 -2.49
C SER A 182 14.18 9.81 -1.42
N LEU A 183 14.44 8.83 -0.56
CA LEU A 183 13.58 8.50 0.57
C LEU A 183 13.57 9.63 1.61
N LYS A 184 14.72 10.23 1.94
CA LYS A 184 14.81 11.40 2.83
C LYS A 184 14.09 12.62 2.26
N ALA A 185 14.17 12.84 0.95
CA ALA A 185 13.42 13.91 0.28
C ALA A 185 11.92 13.66 0.36
N SER A 186 11.48 12.42 0.10
CA SER A 186 10.08 12.00 0.25
C SER A 186 9.58 12.20 1.69
N ALA A 187 10.37 11.83 2.70
CA ALA A 187 9.99 11.99 4.11
C ALA A 187 9.86 13.47 4.56
N LYS A 188 10.56 14.39 3.87
CA LYS A 188 10.45 15.84 4.08
C LYS A 188 9.22 16.46 3.41
N ASP A 189 8.65 15.80 2.41
CA ASP A 189 7.45 16.27 1.72
C ASP A 189 6.22 16.18 2.63
N THR A 190 5.47 17.27 2.72
CA THR A 190 4.28 17.39 3.58
C THR A 190 3.05 16.61 3.08
N ILE A 191 3.05 16.18 1.81
CA ILE A 191 2.00 15.29 1.29
C ILE A 191 2.29 13.82 1.61
N VAL A 192 3.55 13.45 1.83
CA VAL A 192 3.96 12.07 2.12
C VAL A 192 3.80 11.78 3.61
N VAL A 193 3.10 10.68 3.93
CA VAL A 193 2.81 10.29 5.31
C VAL A 193 3.24 8.87 5.66
N ALA A 194 3.71 8.11 4.67
CA ALA A 194 4.06 6.72 4.85
C ALA A 194 4.96 6.21 3.72
N PHE A 195 5.70 5.15 4.04
CA PHE A 195 6.35 4.29 3.06
C PHE A 195 5.63 2.94 3.03
N LYS A 196 5.56 2.32 1.86
CA LYS A 196 5.00 0.99 1.62
C LYS A 196 6.03 0.14 0.91
N SER A 197 6.16 -1.10 1.37
CA SER A 197 6.91 -2.14 0.67
C SER A 197 5.98 -3.22 0.13
N VAL A 198 6.28 -3.70 -1.08
CA VAL A 198 5.67 -4.87 -1.72
C VAL A 198 6.56 -6.10 -1.65
N VAL A 199 7.55 -6.14 -0.75
CA VAL A 199 8.53 -7.24 -0.60
C VAL A 199 7.90 -8.63 -0.52
N CYS A 200 6.70 -8.76 0.07
CA CYS A 200 5.95 -10.02 0.12
C CYS A 200 5.61 -10.59 -1.27
N TYR A 201 5.37 -9.73 -2.26
CA TYR A 201 5.10 -10.09 -3.65
C TYR A 201 6.38 -10.24 -4.50
N ARG A 202 7.56 -10.05 -3.89
CA ARG A 202 8.86 -10.06 -4.55
C ARG A 202 9.74 -11.18 -4.02
N SER A 203 10.25 -11.03 -2.79
CA SER A 203 11.22 -11.93 -2.15
C SER A 203 10.71 -12.56 -0.84
N GLY A 204 9.46 -12.29 -0.46
CA GLY A 204 8.83 -12.78 0.77
C GLY A 204 9.08 -11.88 1.99
N LEU A 205 8.33 -12.10 3.07
CA LEU A 205 8.37 -11.25 4.28
C LEU A 205 9.57 -11.49 5.21
N ALA A 206 10.38 -12.51 4.93
CA ALA A 206 11.54 -12.85 5.76
C ALA A 206 12.72 -11.92 5.46
N VAL A 207 12.59 -10.62 5.76
CA VAL A 207 13.63 -9.61 5.55
C VAL A 207 14.77 -9.85 6.52
N SER A 208 15.99 -9.99 5.99
CA SER A 208 17.19 -10.30 6.77
C SER A 208 17.63 -9.07 7.57
N PRO A 209 17.96 -9.20 8.88
CA PRO A 209 18.55 -8.10 9.63
C PRO A 209 19.96 -7.77 9.10
N PRO A 210 20.49 -6.56 9.35
CA PRO A 210 21.87 -6.22 9.03
C PRO A 210 22.88 -7.19 9.64
N ALA A 211 23.95 -7.51 8.91
CA ALA A 211 25.00 -8.37 9.42
C ALA A 211 25.72 -7.74 10.62
N VAL A 212 26.05 -8.58 11.61
CA VAL A 212 26.76 -8.18 12.83
C VAL A 212 28.14 -8.82 12.84
N GLY A 213 29.17 -8.01 13.04
CA GLY A 213 30.58 -8.45 12.97
C GLY A 213 31.21 -8.26 11.60
N GLN A 214 32.54 -8.16 11.56
CA GLN A 214 33.27 -7.78 10.34
C GLN A 214 33.15 -8.83 9.23
N GLU A 215 33.26 -10.12 9.56
CA GLU A 215 33.18 -11.21 8.59
C GLU A 215 31.80 -11.30 7.94
N ALA A 216 30.74 -11.21 8.75
CA ALA A 216 29.38 -11.25 8.27
C ALA A 216 29.04 -10.03 7.39
N LYS A 217 29.57 -8.85 7.71
CA LYS A 217 29.43 -7.64 6.87
C LYS A 217 30.12 -7.81 5.52
N SER A 218 31.36 -8.30 5.50
CA SER A 218 32.06 -8.56 4.24
C SER A 218 31.30 -9.56 3.36
N GLN A 219 30.66 -10.57 3.96
CA GLN A 219 29.83 -11.54 3.24
C GLN A 219 28.53 -10.92 2.72
N GLU A 220 27.88 -10.06 3.51
CA GLU A 220 26.70 -9.30 3.11
C GLU A 220 27.00 -8.35 1.94
N ASP A 221 28.11 -7.61 2.01
CA ASP A 221 28.55 -6.69 0.96
C ASP A 221 28.85 -7.44 -0.35
N ALA A 222 29.49 -8.61 -0.26
CA ALA A 222 29.76 -9.46 -1.42
C ALA A 222 28.46 -10.01 -2.04
N GLU A 223 27.49 -10.44 -1.23
CA GLU A 223 26.19 -10.91 -1.72
C GLU A 223 25.37 -9.77 -2.32
N LEU A 224 25.41 -8.57 -1.73
CA LEU A 224 24.73 -7.40 -2.27
C LEU A 224 25.30 -7.00 -3.63
N LEU A 225 26.62 -7.04 -3.81
CA LEU A 225 27.26 -6.81 -5.10
C LEU A 225 26.85 -7.86 -6.14
N ALA A 226 26.85 -9.14 -5.74
CA ALA A 226 26.40 -10.22 -6.62
C ALA A 226 24.91 -10.06 -7.01
N ALA A 227 24.06 -9.65 -6.08
CA ALA A 227 22.66 -9.33 -6.34
C ALA A 227 22.49 -8.16 -7.32
N PHE A 228 23.26 -7.09 -7.12
CA PHE A 228 23.25 -5.93 -8.01
C PHE A 228 23.66 -6.32 -9.44
N GLU A 229 24.69 -7.16 -9.59
CA GLU A 229 25.12 -7.70 -10.88
C GLU A 229 24.05 -8.58 -11.53
N ARG A 230 23.35 -9.43 -10.76
CA ARG A 230 22.24 -10.26 -11.26
C ARG A 230 21.10 -9.38 -11.80
N VAL A 231 20.75 -8.32 -11.08
CA VAL A 231 19.70 -7.36 -11.50
C VAL A 231 20.11 -6.58 -12.74
N TYR A 232 21.37 -6.15 -12.82
CA TYR A 232 21.94 -5.52 -14.03
C TYR A 232 21.88 -6.44 -15.25
N LYS A 233 22.34 -7.69 -15.11
CA LYS A 233 22.30 -8.69 -16.20
C LYS A 233 20.87 -8.96 -16.68
N ALA A 234 19.91 -9.01 -15.77
CA ALA A 234 18.50 -9.16 -16.12
C ALA A 234 17.96 -7.93 -16.88
N HIS A 235 18.41 -6.73 -16.54
CA HIS A 235 18.03 -5.49 -17.22
C HIS A 235 18.54 -5.42 -18.68
N LEU A 236 19.67 -6.03 -19.01
CA LEU A 236 20.16 -6.06 -20.41
C LEU A 236 19.16 -6.72 -21.38
N GLY A 237 18.27 -7.57 -20.88
CA GLY A 237 17.18 -8.17 -21.66
C GLY A 237 15.82 -7.45 -21.56
N SER A 238 15.69 -6.40 -20.72
CA SER A 238 14.41 -5.73 -20.45
C SER A 238 14.62 -4.28 -20.02
N SER A 239 13.97 -3.34 -20.71
CA SER A 239 13.95 -1.92 -20.31
C SER A 239 13.27 -1.66 -18.96
N LYS A 240 12.49 -2.62 -18.45
CA LYS A 240 11.83 -2.54 -17.14
C LYS A 240 12.57 -3.38 -16.11
N ILE A 241 12.84 -2.77 -14.96
CA ILE A 241 13.38 -3.46 -13.79
C ILE A 241 12.23 -3.83 -12.88
N ARG A 242 12.19 -5.10 -12.47
CA ARG A 242 11.35 -5.58 -11.37
C ARG A 242 12.27 -5.99 -10.23
N LEU A 243 12.33 -5.18 -9.17
CA LEU A 243 13.15 -5.47 -8.00
C LEU A 243 12.62 -6.69 -7.24
N GLN A 244 13.25 -7.84 -7.43
CA GLN A 244 12.86 -9.11 -6.80
C GLN A 244 14.03 -9.96 -6.31
N ASP A 245 15.27 -9.52 -6.54
CA ASP A 245 16.44 -10.15 -5.91
C ASP A 245 16.39 -9.90 -4.40
N LYS A 246 16.51 -10.97 -3.61
CA LYS A 246 16.28 -10.92 -2.16
C LYS A 246 17.26 -10.00 -1.44
N ALA A 247 18.56 -10.11 -1.70
CA ALA A 247 19.55 -9.35 -0.95
C ALA A 247 19.43 -7.85 -1.24
N LEU A 248 19.19 -7.49 -2.50
CA LEU A 248 18.97 -6.10 -2.89
C LEU A 248 17.65 -5.56 -2.33
N ASN A 249 16.55 -6.31 -2.44
CA ASN A 249 15.24 -5.88 -1.94
C ASN A 249 15.22 -5.75 -0.40
N ASP A 250 15.80 -6.70 0.33
CA ASP A 250 15.96 -6.60 1.79
C ASP A 250 16.75 -5.33 2.17
N SER A 251 17.77 -4.96 1.39
CA SER A 251 18.56 -3.74 1.61
C SER A 251 17.75 -2.46 1.36
N VAL A 252 16.90 -2.43 0.33
CA VAL A 252 15.96 -1.33 0.08
C VAL A 252 14.97 -1.18 1.24
N VAL A 253 14.41 -2.30 1.73
CA VAL A 253 13.48 -2.29 2.87
C VAL A 253 14.17 -1.77 4.13
N ARG A 254 15.37 -2.24 4.45
CA ARG A 254 16.13 -1.78 5.62
C ARG A 254 16.44 -0.30 5.57
N LEU A 255 16.90 0.20 4.44
CA LEU A 255 17.19 1.63 4.27
C LEU A 255 15.92 2.48 4.45
N ALA A 256 14.77 2.02 3.93
CA ALA A 256 13.51 2.71 4.16
C ALA A 256 13.09 2.71 5.64
N LEU A 257 13.34 1.61 6.38
CA LEU A 257 13.12 1.55 7.82
C LEU A 257 14.03 2.51 8.59
N GLU A 258 15.30 2.61 8.21
CA GLU A 258 16.27 3.57 8.79
C GLU A 258 15.82 5.01 8.56
N VAL A 259 15.50 5.38 7.31
CA VAL A 259 14.99 6.72 6.98
C VAL A 259 13.69 7.03 7.72
N SER A 260 12.81 6.04 7.86
CA SER A 260 11.56 6.19 8.65
C SER A 260 11.85 6.47 10.12
N ALA A 261 12.85 5.79 10.69
CA ALA A 261 13.26 5.99 12.08
C ALA A 261 13.93 7.35 12.30
N GLU A 262 14.85 7.76 11.42
CA GLU A 262 15.56 9.05 11.48
C GLU A 262 14.63 10.25 11.33
N SER A 263 13.59 10.13 10.50
CA SER A 263 12.70 11.25 10.19
C SER A 263 11.75 11.62 11.34
N GLY A 264 11.76 10.89 12.47
CA GLY A 264 11.55 11.43 13.80
C GLY A 264 10.30 12.30 14.05
N LYS A 265 9.12 11.91 13.55
CA LYS A 265 7.82 12.50 13.91
C LYS A 265 7.02 11.57 14.87
N PRO A 266 7.13 11.67 16.23
CA PRO A 266 8.12 12.37 17.04
C PRO A 266 8.47 11.71 18.42
N SER A 267 9.51 12.28 19.04
CA SER A 267 10.02 12.10 20.40
C SER A 267 9.31 12.94 21.51
N GLU A 268 8.10 13.44 21.29
CA GLU A 268 6.98 13.62 22.25
C GLU A 268 5.69 13.90 21.41
N PRO A 269 4.48 13.47 21.81
CA PRO A 269 3.73 12.48 21.04
C PRO A 269 2.70 13.08 20.06
N LYS A 270 3.01 13.07 18.75
CA LYS A 270 2.02 12.99 17.66
C LYS A 270 2.62 12.26 16.45
N PRO A 271 2.30 10.97 16.24
CA PRO A 271 2.93 10.11 15.23
C PRO A 271 2.70 10.71 13.84
N ASN A 272 3.46 10.34 12.80
CA ASN A 272 2.94 10.05 11.45
C ASN A 272 4.09 9.93 10.41
N LEU A 273 4.90 8.88 10.55
CA LEU A 273 5.32 8.14 9.37
C LEU A 273 5.06 6.66 9.65
N ILE A 274 4.03 6.11 9.00
CA ILE A 274 3.69 4.70 9.14
C ILE A 274 4.48 3.96 8.05
N ALA A 275 5.40 3.08 8.42
CA ALA A 275 5.84 2.04 7.50
C ALA A 275 4.71 1.01 7.40
N LEU A 276 3.86 1.11 6.36
CA LEU A 276 2.84 0.11 6.13
C LEU A 276 3.47 -1.09 5.43
N LEU A 277 3.73 -2.16 6.17
CA LEU A 277 3.76 -3.52 5.60
C LEU A 277 2.34 -4.10 5.65
N CYS A 278 1.48 -3.68 4.73
CA CYS A 278 0.17 -4.34 4.54
C CYS A 278 0.31 -5.65 3.77
N TYR A 279 -0.21 -6.75 4.31
CA TYR A 279 -0.54 -7.95 3.53
C TYR A 279 -1.72 -8.73 4.12
N TRP A 280 -2.39 -9.48 3.23
CA TRP A 280 -3.38 -10.53 3.51
C TRP A 280 -2.71 -11.90 3.34
N TYR A 281 -2.28 -12.55 4.43
CA TYR A 281 -1.70 -13.90 4.36
C TYR A 281 -2.78 -14.96 4.16
N ARG A 282 -2.62 -15.78 3.11
CA ARG A 282 -3.37 -17.03 2.91
C ARG A 282 -2.49 -18.20 3.33
N ASP A 283 -2.76 -18.74 4.51
CA ASP A 283 -2.24 -20.06 4.88
C ASP A 283 -2.97 -21.10 4.01
N THR A 284 -2.23 -21.97 3.32
CA THR A 284 -2.81 -22.94 2.39
C THR A 284 -3.52 -24.10 3.10
N ASN A 285 -3.41 -24.21 4.43
CA ASN A 285 -3.96 -25.36 5.17
C ASN A 285 -4.92 -25.04 6.32
N GLN A 286 -5.20 -23.77 6.63
CA GLN A 286 -6.25 -23.40 7.60
C GLN A 286 -6.91 -22.09 7.18
N PHE A 287 -8.24 -22.04 7.17
CA PHE A 287 -9.05 -20.84 6.89
C PHE A 287 -8.95 -19.79 8.02
N ASN A 288 -7.74 -19.45 8.46
CA ASN A 288 -7.46 -18.43 9.45
C ASN A 288 -6.91 -17.19 8.75
N PHE A 289 -7.77 -16.19 8.54
CA PHE A 289 -7.37 -14.86 8.13
C PHE A 289 -6.70 -14.17 9.31
N THR A 290 -5.37 -14.15 9.34
CA THR A 290 -4.65 -13.28 10.27
C THR A 290 -4.40 -11.95 9.57
N LEU A 291 -5.12 -10.92 9.98
CA LEU A 291 -4.73 -9.54 9.70
C LEU A 291 -3.40 -9.28 10.42
N VAL A 292 -2.27 -9.53 9.75
CA VAL A 292 -0.98 -9.00 10.20
C VAL A 292 -0.85 -7.62 9.58
N SER A 293 -1.69 -6.69 10.03
CA SER A 293 -1.28 -5.30 9.98
C SER A 293 -0.13 -5.20 10.97
N VAL A 294 1.12 -5.12 10.50
CA VAL A 294 2.15 -4.51 11.34
C VAL A 294 1.81 -3.03 11.40
N ILE A 295 0.82 -2.69 12.22
CA ILE A 295 0.69 -1.36 12.76
C ILE A 295 1.76 -1.32 13.84
N ILE A 296 2.85 -0.59 13.60
CA ILE A 296 3.61 -0.06 14.72
C ILE A 296 2.68 0.98 15.37
N VAL A 297 1.75 0.51 16.21
CA VAL A 297 1.03 1.37 17.14
C VAL A 297 2.05 1.76 18.18
N SER A 298 2.56 2.99 18.08
CA SER A 298 3.13 3.66 19.24
C SER A 298 2.10 3.61 20.36
N ARG A 299 2.38 2.83 21.42
CA ARG A 299 1.58 2.86 22.65
C ARG A 299 1.72 4.26 23.26
N SER A 300 0.71 5.11 23.10
CA SER A 300 0.50 6.25 23.99
C SER A 300 0.14 5.70 25.38
N ARG A 301 1.08 5.75 26.32
CA ARG A 301 0.71 5.71 27.75
C ARG A 301 0.14 7.09 28.08
N TYR A 302 -1.17 7.19 28.21
CA TYR A 302 -1.78 8.35 28.87
C TYR A 302 -1.20 8.46 30.29
N PRO A 303 -0.70 9.62 30.73
CA PRO A 303 -0.49 9.84 32.15
C PRO A 303 -1.84 9.77 32.84
N ARG A 304 -1.96 8.92 33.87
CA ARG A 304 -3.12 8.93 34.77
C ARG A 304 -3.30 10.36 35.29
N PRO A 305 -4.53 10.90 35.34
CA PRO A 305 -4.76 12.17 36.02
C PRO A 305 -4.29 12.02 37.47
N ARG A 306 -3.35 12.88 37.88
CA ARG A 306 -3.05 13.08 39.30
C ARG A 306 -4.31 13.70 39.89
N ILE A 307 -5.06 12.88 40.62
CA ILE A 307 -6.07 13.37 41.55
C ILE A 307 -5.28 14.07 42.66
N TYR A 308 -5.21 15.40 42.58
CA TYR A 308 -4.96 16.20 43.77
C TYR A 308 -6.27 16.24 44.55
N SER A 309 -6.25 15.68 45.75
CA SER A 309 -7.22 16.01 46.80
C SER A 309 -6.53 16.91 47.82
N PRO A 310 -7.26 17.84 48.45
CA PRO A 310 -6.73 18.75 49.46
C PRO A 310 -6.22 18.02 50.72
#